data_AF-D3F476-F1
#
_entry.id   AF-D3F476-F1
#
_cell.length_a   1.000
_cell.length_b   1.000
_cell.length_c   1.000
_cell.angle_alpha   90.00
_cell.angle_beta   90.00
_cell.angle_gamma   90.00
#
_symmetry.space_group_name_H-M   'P 1'
#
loop_
_entity.id
_entity.type
_entity.pdbx_description
1 polymer ?
#
loop_
_entity_poly.entity_id
_entity_poly.type
_entity_poly.pdbx_seq_one_letter_code
_entity_poly.pdbx_strand_id
1 'polypeptide(L)' 'MDQAHVKLSGDLSGDYVVEEQRADGRLVLRPDLSVEAILARYGERELVPDEFDRRFGHLPADDKG' A
#
# COMPACT_ATOMS: atom_id res chain seq x y z
N MET A 1 11.10 -22.36 1.18
CA MET A 1 9.88 -22.71 0.43
C MET A 1 9.84 -21.74 -0.73
N ASP A 2 9.85 -22.22 -1.97
CA ASP A 2 9.70 -21.35 -3.14
C ASP A 2 8.28 -20.76 -3.11
N GLN A 3 8.18 -19.44 -2.99
CA GLN A 3 6.92 -18.73 -3.10
C GLN A 3 6.51 -18.78 -4.57
N ALA A 4 5.30 -19.28 -4.87
CA ALA A 4 4.82 -19.31 -6.25
C ALA A 4 4.69 -17.88 -6.79
N HIS A 5 5.57 -17.49 -7.70
CA HIS A 5 5.54 -16.17 -8.34
C HIS A 5 4.65 -16.21 -9.58
N VAL A 6 3.55 -15.45 -9.57
CA VAL A 6 2.74 -15.21 -10.77
C VAL A 6 3.45 -14.15 -11.62
N LYS A 7 3.69 -14.44 -12.91
CA LYS A 7 4.17 -13.43 -13.87
C LYS A 7 2.96 -12.78 -14.55
N LEU A 8 2.72 -11.50 -14.26
CA LEU A 8 1.72 -10.71 -14.94
C LEU A 8 2.27 -10.23 -16.29
N SER A 9 1.51 -10.42 -17.37
CA SER A 9 1.80 -9.82 -18.68
C SER A 9 0.88 -8.61 -18.88
N GLY A 10 1.46 -7.46 -19.22
CA GLY A 10 0.75 -6.18 -19.41
C GLY A 10 1.43 -5.01 -18.69
N ASP A 11 0.79 -3.84 -18.71
CA ASP A 11 1.33 -2.58 -18.15
C ASP A 11 1.03 -2.39 -16.65
N LEU A 12 0.73 -3.48 -15.93
CA LEU A 12 0.50 -3.42 -14.49
C LEU A 12 1.84 -3.36 -13.74
N SER A 13 2.08 -2.26 -13.05
CA SER A 13 3.24 -2.06 -12.18
C SER A 13 2.82 -1.85 -10.72
N GLY A 14 3.61 -2.35 -9.78
CA GLY A 14 3.39 -2.20 -8.33
C GLY A 14 2.80 -3.45 -7.66
N ASP A 15 2.46 -3.30 -6.38
CA ASP A 15 1.93 -4.39 -5.55
C ASP A 15 0.40 -4.48 -5.65
N TYR A 16 -0.10 -5.72 -5.72
CA TYR A 16 -1.51 -6.04 -5.85
C TYR A 16 -1.89 -7.13 -4.86
N VAL A 17 -3.13 -7.07 -4.37
CA VAL A 17 -3.72 -8.12 -3.54
C VAL A 17 -4.88 -8.77 -4.28
N VAL A 18 -5.16 -10.03 -3.92
CA VAL A 18 -6.35 -10.73 -4.41
C VAL A 18 -7.57 -10.17 -3.68
N GLU A 19 -8.45 -9.53 -4.43
CA GLU A 19 -9.74 -9.06 -3.91
C GLU A 19 -10.78 -10.18 -3.89
N GLU A 20 -10.82 -10.97 -4.96
CA GLU A 20 -11.81 -12.03 -5.17
C GLU A 20 -11.15 -13.27 -5.82
N GLN A 21 -11.50 -14.46 -5.33
CA GLN A 21 -11.26 -15.72 -6.01
C GLN A 21 -12.59 -16.28 -6.53
N ARG A 22 -12.74 -16.36 -7.83
CA ARG A 22 -13.96 -16.85 -8.47
C ARG A 22 -13.96 -18.37 -8.53
N ALA A 23 -15.15 -18.96 -8.53
CA ALA A 23 -15.33 -20.42 -8.57
C ALA A 23 -14.79 -21.08 -9.85
N ASP A 24 -14.60 -20.31 -10.92
CA ASP A 24 -14.00 -20.77 -12.18
C ASP A 24 -12.46 -20.63 -12.22
N GLY A 25 -11.85 -20.29 -11.09
CA GLY A 25 -10.40 -20.13 -10.94
C GLY A 25 -9.86 -18.77 -11.37
N ARG A 26 -10.71 -17.82 -11.78
CA ARG A 26 -10.26 -16.44 -12.06
C ARG A 26 -10.02 -15.66 -10.77
N LEU A 27 -9.03 -14.77 -10.82
CA LEU A 27 -8.70 -13.85 -9.74
C LEU A 27 -9.03 -12.42 -10.15
N VAL A 28 -9.64 -11.65 -9.23
CA VAL A 28 -9.72 -10.20 -9.33
C VAL A 28 -8.62 -9.61 -8.47
N LEU A 29 -7.74 -8.84 -9.10
CA LEU A 29 -6.66 -8.15 -8.44
C LEU A 29 -7.03 -6.68 -8.27
N ARG A 30 -6.68 -6.12 -7.12
CA ARG A 30 -6.72 -4.68 -6.89
C ARG A 30 -5.35 -4.21 -6.41
N PRO A 31 -4.97 -2.94 -6.66
CA PRO A 31 -3.76 -2.37 -6.07
C PRO A 31 -3.77 -2.56 -4.55
N ASP A 32 -2.62 -2.86 -3.98
CA ASP A 32 -2.48 -2.77 -2.53
C ASP A 32 -2.55 -1.30 -2.11
N LEU A 33 -3.44 -1.03 -1.15
CA LEU A 33 -3.70 0.29 -0.60
C LEU A 33 -3.24 0.38 0.86
N SER A 34 -2.49 -0.62 1.34
CA SER A 34 -1.75 -0.51 2.58
C SER A 34 -0.81 0.71 2.52
N VAL A 35 -0.62 1.37 3.66
CA VAL A 35 0.29 2.53 3.75
C VAL A 35 1.69 2.15 3.27
N GLU A 36 2.16 0.95 3.62
CA GLU A 36 3.46 0.40 3.19
C GLU A 36 3.56 0.31 1.66
N ALA A 37 2.59 -0.29 0.98
CA ALA A 37 2.59 -0.42 -0.48
C ALA A 37 2.49 0.95 -1.18
N ILE A 38 1.71 1.88 -0.63
CA ILE A 38 1.60 3.24 -1.16
C ILE A 38 2.95 3.96 -1.04
N LEU A 39 3.61 3.90 0.11
CA LEU A 39 4.92 4.52 0.32
C LEU A 39 5.96 3.93 -0.63
N ALA A 40 6.04 2.60 -0.74
CA ALA A 40 6.95 1.92 -1.65
C ALA A 40 6.74 2.33 -3.11
N ARG A 41 5.48 2.45 -3.56
CA ARG A 41 5.13 2.88 -4.93
C ARG A 41 5.66 4.27 -5.28
N TYR A 42 5.71 5.19 -4.32
CA TYR A 42 6.21 6.56 -4.52
C TYR A 42 7.68 6.72 -4.11
N GLY A 43 8.35 5.67 -3.64
CA GLY A 43 9.71 5.76 -3.11
C GLY A 43 9.80 6.58 -1.81
N GLU A 44 8.69 6.64 -1.08
CA GLU A 44 8.54 7.39 0.17
C GLU A 44 8.68 6.47 1.38
N ARG A 45 8.70 7.06 2.57
CA ARG A 45 8.70 6.32 3.84
C ARG A 45 7.84 7.01 4.89
N GLU A 46 7.47 6.27 5.92
CA GLU A 46 6.82 6.84 7.08
C GLU A 46 7.78 7.77 7.83
N LEU A 47 7.23 8.85 8.38
CA LEU A 47 7.97 9.78 9.23
C LEU A 47 8.05 9.20 10.63
N VAL A 48 9.24 9.28 11.25
CA VAL A 48 9.33 9.03 12.69
C VAL A 48 8.74 10.21 13.46
N PRO A 49 8.29 10.03 14.72
CA PRO A 49 7.63 11.10 15.49
C PRO A 49 8.41 12.41 15.52
N ASP A 50 9.73 12.37 15.78
CA ASP A 50 10.58 13.57 15.80
C ASP A 50 10.61 14.32 14.45
N GLU A 51 10.54 13.59 13.34
CA GLU A 51 10.51 14.19 11.99
C GLU A 51 9.15 14.80 11.69
N PHE A 52 8.08 14.15 12.14
CA PHE A 52 6.73 14.67 12.05
C PHE A 52 6.61 15.98 12.83
N ASP A 53 7.03 16.00 14.09
CA ASP A 53 7.02 17.18 14.95
C ASP A 53 7.88 18.31 14.38
N ARG A 54 9.06 18.00 13.83
CA ARG A 54 9.88 19.01 13.15
C ARG A 54 9.22 19.59 11.91
N ARG A 55 8.48 18.78 11.15
CA ARG A 55 7.88 19.17 9.87
C ARG A 55 6.56 19.92 10.04
N PHE A 56 5.74 19.49 10.98
CA PHE A 56 4.37 19.96 11.14
C PHE A 56 4.15 20.73 12.44
N GLY A 57 5.08 20.64 13.39
CA GLY A 57 4.94 21.27 14.70
C GLY A 57 3.76 20.69 15.48
N HIS A 58 3.20 21.52 16.37
CA HIS A 58 1.96 21.18 17.03
C HIS A 58 0.78 21.50 16.11
N LEU A 59 0.18 20.46 15.54
CA LEU A 59 -1.05 20.60 14.78
C LEU A 59 -2.22 20.83 15.76
N PRO A 60 -3.09 21.82 15.50
CA PRO A 60 -4.31 21.95 16.29
C PRO A 60 -5.14 20.68 16.10
N ALA A 61 -5.53 20.04 17.20
CA ALA A 61 -6.54 19.00 17.13
C ALA A 61 -7.85 19.65 16.68
N ASP A 62 -8.49 19.11 15.64
CA ASP A 62 -9.90 19.38 15.48
C ASP A 62 -10.60 18.70 16.66
N ASP A 63 -11.46 19.45 17.31
CA ASP A 63 -12.16 19.11 18.55
C ASP A 63 -13.25 18.04 18.32
N LYS A 64 -12.92 17.04 17.51
CA LYS A 64 -13.70 15.90 17.03
C LYS A 64 -12.92 14.62 17.35
N GLY A 65 -13.02 14.19 18.61
CA GLY A 65 -12.64 12.84 19.02
C GLY A 65 -13.59 11.78 18.47
#